data_AF-A0A7Y1Y7S9-F1
#
_entry.id   AF-A0A7Y1Y7S9-F1
#
_cell.length_a   1.000
_cell.length_b   1.000
_cell.length_c   1.000
_cell.angle_alpha   90.00
_cell.angle_beta   90.00
_cell.angle_gamma   90.00
#
_symmetry.space_group_name_H-M   'P 1'
#
loop_
_entity.id
_entity.type
_entity.pdbx_description
1 polymer ?
#
loop_
_entity_poly.entity_id
_entity_poly.type
_entity_poly.pdbx_seq_one_letter_code
_entity_poly.pdbx_strand_id
1 'polypeptide(L)'
;MAFPTILEVEPGSPAAAIGLTRGDELVSVNGVAPTDVIEYQQLVDDPELDIEVLRAGDRVRLEVSKRPGAPLGIRLSKSIFDRVQTCDNHCEFCFIYQLPPGLRQSLYLKDDDYRLSFLYGNFTTLTRFTELDLARVVEEKLGPLYVSIHATDPDVRSGMLRNPRGATSLRWLRGLLDHGIEVHGQVVLCTDVNAAEVLDRTCAEIVARYPKLASVGVVPFGMSRYATGISLRPHEPHEAARDLDIIERWQETALVHVGRRLFQASDEMYLLAEREVPDAALYEGFAQHENGIGMVRAFYDEIGRLESGTDEHAPEITGEWRTIPAAPATGYRAPNVTSRPDHLDADGPAVIVTGEYGHRALEPVLARL
;
A
#
# COMPACT_ATOMS: atom_id res chain seq x y z
N MET A 1 22.47 3.62 17.43
CA MET A 1 21.55 3.52 16.29
C MET A 1 22.17 2.53 15.32
N ALA A 2 21.39 1.66 14.68
CA ALA A 2 21.94 0.69 13.74
C ALA A 2 21.91 1.31 12.34
N PHE A 3 23.09 1.60 11.79
CA PHE A 3 23.24 2.15 10.44
C PHE A 3 22.69 1.16 9.38
N PRO A 4 22.13 1.64 8.26
CA PRO A 4 21.70 0.76 7.20
C PRO A 4 22.92 0.14 6.50
N THR A 5 22.87 -1.16 6.30
CA THR A 5 23.94 -1.93 5.64
C THR A 5 23.75 -1.90 4.13
N ILE A 6 24.84 -1.73 3.39
CA ILE A 6 24.86 -1.87 1.93
C ILE A 6 24.71 -3.36 1.58
N LEU A 7 23.59 -3.72 0.97
CA LEU A 7 23.29 -5.07 0.49
C LEU A 7 23.92 -5.37 -0.87
N GLU A 8 24.07 -4.33 -1.68
CA GLU A 8 24.51 -4.44 -3.07
C GLU A 8 25.12 -3.12 -3.53
N VAL A 9 26.10 -3.24 -4.41
CA VAL A 9 26.73 -2.13 -5.13
C VAL A 9 26.67 -2.49 -6.60
N GLU A 10 26.04 -1.65 -7.40
CA GLU A 10 25.85 -1.88 -8.83
C GLU A 10 27.20 -1.80 -9.56
N PRO A 11 27.55 -2.80 -10.40
CA PRO A 11 28.79 -2.76 -11.18
C PRO A 11 28.85 -1.53 -12.10
N GLY A 12 29.98 -0.82 -12.09
CA GLY A 12 30.16 0.39 -12.91
C GLY A 12 29.47 1.65 -12.40
N SER A 13 28.81 1.58 -11.23
CA SER A 13 28.23 2.74 -10.56
C SER A 13 29.28 3.66 -9.92
N PRO A 14 28.92 4.91 -9.58
CA PRO A 14 29.80 5.79 -8.81
C PRO A 14 30.25 5.18 -7.47
N ALA A 15 29.37 4.43 -6.79
CA ALA A 15 29.72 3.69 -5.57
C ALA A 15 30.80 2.63 -5.78
N ALA A 16 30.72 1.87 -6.88
CA ALA A 16 31.74 0.89 -7.21
C ALA A 16 33.09 1.56 -7.51
N ALA A 17 33.08 2.72 -8.18
CA ALA A 17 34.29 3.46 -8.54
C ALA A 17 35.08 3.97 -7.33
N ILE A 18 34.39 4.33 -6.25
CA ILE A 18 35.02 4.79 -4.99
C ILE A 18 35.31 3.64 -4.01
N GLY A 19 35.00 2.40 -4.41
CA GLY A 19 35.27 1.22 -3.60
C GLY A 19 34.32 1.03 -2.41
N LEU A 20 33.07 1.50 -2.50
CA LEU A 20 32.01 1.01 -1.60
C LEU A 20 31.78 -0.48 -1.85
N THR A 21 31.52 -1.21 -0.76
CA THR A 21 31.36 -2.66 -0.81
C THR A 21 30.14 -3.13 -0.05
N ARG A 22 29.60 -4.28 -0.44
CA ARG A 22 28.56 -4.96 0.33
C ARG A 22 29.04 -5.22 1.76
N GLY A 23 28.19 -4.91 2.73
CA GLY A 23 28.49 -5.05 4.15
C GLY A 23 28.97 -3.77 4.83
N ASP A 24 29.36 -2.74 4.08
CA ASP A 24 29.60 -1.40 4.64
C ASP A 24 28.30 -0.85 5.24
N GLU A 25 28.38 -0.17 6.38
CA GLU A 25 27.23 0.48 7.02
C GLU A 25 27.27 1.99 6.79
N LEU A 26 26.22 2.57 6.20
CA LEU A 26 26.19 3.99 5.87
C LEU A 26 26.00 4.85 7.13
N VAL A 27 26.96 5.72 7.43
CA VAL A 27 26.94 6.61 8.60
C VAL A 27 26.37 7.98 8.24
N SER A 28 26.92 8.60 7.19
CA SER A 28 26.49 9.92 6.75
C SER A 28 26.80 10.17 5.28
N VAL A 29 26.07 11.13 4.70
CA VAL A 29 26.32 11.71 3.38
C VAL A 29 26.37 13.23 3.58
N ASN A 30 27.44 13.88 3.13
CA ASN A 30 27.69 15.33 3.31
C ASN A 30 27.58 15.78 4.77
N GLY A 31 28.05 14.93 5.70
CA GLY A 31 27.99 15.18 7.14
C GLY A 31 26.61 15.01 7.79
N VAL A 32 25.57 14.70 7.01
CA VAL A 32 24.22 14.43 7.50
C VAL A 32 24.02 12.92 7.65
N ALA A 33 23.56 12.48 8.82
CA ALA A 33 23.16 11.09 9.04
C ALA A 33 21.69 10.93 8.68
N PRO A 34 21.35 10.36 7.51
CA PRO A 34 19.96 10.26 7.10
C PRO A 34 19.15 9.42 8.07
N THR A 35 17.89 9.78 8.26
CA THR A 35 16.92 9.09 9.12
C THR A 35 16.15 8.00 8.36
N ASP A 36 16.08 8.11 7.04
CA ASP A 36 15.41 7.19 6.14
C ASP A 36 15.95 7.29 4.70
N VAL A 37 15.45 6.42 3.82
CA VAL A 37 15.84 6.34 2.41
C VAL A 37 15.44 7.58 1.61
N ILE A 38 14.43 8.33 2.04
CA ILE A 38 13.95 9.55 1.37
C ILE A 38 15.01 10.64 1.54
N GLU A 39 15.42 10.89 2.78
CA GLU A 39 16.49 11.83 3.09
C GLU A 39 17.81 11.39 2.45
N TYR A 40 18.13 10.09 2.48
CA TYR A 40 19.30 9.58 1.76
C TYR A 40 19.25 9.90 0.27
N GLN A 41 18.11 9.69 -0.40
CA GLN A 41 17.98 9.94 -1.84
C GLN A 41 18.22 11.43 -2.15
N GLN A 42 17.66 12.32 -1.33
CA GLN A 42 17.88 13.77 -1.46
C GLN A 42 19.35 14.14 -1.29
N LEU A 43 20.02 13.56 -0.28
CA LEU A 43 21.45 13.82 -0.03
C LEU A 43 22.32 13.34 -1.20
N VAL A 44 22.02 12.17 -1.77
CA VAL A 44 22.81 11.64 -2.89
C VAL A 44 22.45 12.24 -4.24
N ASP A 45 21.47 13.14 -4.36
CA ASP A 45 21.22 13.81 -5.64
C ASP A 45 22.30 14.86 -5.97
N ASP A 46 23.03 15.35 -4.96
CA ASP A 46 24.17 16.24 -5.12
C ASP A 46 25.27 15.58 -5.99
N PRO A 47 25.88 16.31 -6.95
CA PRO A 47 27.00 15.80 -7.73
C PRO A 47 28.25 15.48 -6.90
N GLU A 48 28.52 16.18 -5.80
CA GLU A 48 29.72 16.01 -4.97
C GLU A 48 29.31 15.48 -3.59
N LEU A 49 29.74 14.27 -3.27
CA LEU A 49 29.35 13.61 -2.01
C LEU A 49 30.58 13.24 -1.17
N ASP A 50 30.55 13.61 0.11
CA ASP A 50 31.38 13.06 1.19
C ASP A 50 30.57 11.97 1.89
N ILE A 51 30.94 10.70 1.69
CA ILE A 51 30.25 9.54 2.26
C ILE A 51 31.10 8.96 3.37
N GLU A 52 30.52 8.83 4.56
CA GLU A 52 31.13 8.12 5.68
C GLU A 52 30.44 6.76 5.88
N VAL A 53 31.23 5.69 5.93
CA VAL A 53 30.75 4.33 6.21
C VAL A 53 31.52 3.67 7.35
N LEU A 54 30.91 2.71 8.03
CA LEU A 54 31.62 1.74 8.86
C LEU A 54 31.93 0.49 8.04
N ARG A 55 33.22 0.20 7.90
CA ARG A 55 33.73 -1.03 7.28
C ARG A 55 34.40 -1.87 8.36
N ALA A 56 33.78 -3.00 8.69
CA ALA A 56 34.27 -3.89 9.76
C ALA A 56 34.53 -3.17 11.10
N GLY A 57 33.78 -2.09 11.39
CA GLY A 57 33.91 -1.26 12.59
C GLY A 57 34.76 0.00 12.43
N ASP A 58 35.55 0.11 11.36
CA ASP A 58 36.38 1.29 11.09
C ASP A 58 35.62 2.32 10.25
N ARG A 59 35.75 3.60 10.62
CA ARG A 59 35.18 4.71 9.84
C ARG A 59 36.03 4.96 8.60
N VAL A 60 35.41 4.84 7.43
CA VAL A 60 36.01 5.13 6.13
C VAL A 60 35.25 6.29 5.50
N ARG A 61 35.99 7.30 5.07
CA ARG A 61 35.46 8.43 4.31
C ARG A 61 35.83 8.30 2.85
N LEU A 62 34.84 8.50 1.98
CA LEU A 62 34.94 8.34 0.54
C LEU A 62 34.32 9.56 -0.13
N GLU A 63 35.06 10.18 -1.05
CA GLU A 63 34.57 11.29 -1.85
C GLU A 63 34.17 10.77 -3.24
N VAL A 64 32.99 11.14 -3.72
CA VAL A 64 32.49 10.77 -5.05
C VAL A 64 31.97 12.00 -5.79
N SER A 65 32.45 12.15 -7.02
CA SER A 65 31.93 13.11 -7.99
C SER A 65 31.12 12.36 -9.05
N LYS A 66 29.88 12.77 -9.27
CA LYS A 66 28.97 12.18 -10.25
C LYS A 66 28.16 13.25 -10.96
N ARG A 67 27.45 12.86 -12.02
CA ARG A 67 26.52 13.79 -12.68
C ARG A 67 25.37 14.13 -11.74
N PRO A 68 24.87 15.38 -11.72
CA PRO A 68 23.69 15.74 -10.95
C PRO A 68 22.52 14.80 -11.26
N GLY A 69 21.86 14.29 -10.22
CA GLY A 69 20.74 13.35 -10.35
C GLY A 69 21.10 11.93 -10.83
N ALA A 70 22.38 11.62 -11.11
CA ALA A 70 22.78 10.24 -11.36
C ALA A 70 22.71 9.42 -10.05
N PRO A 71 22.20 8.18 -10.08
CA PRO A 71 22.13 7.35 -8.89
C PRO A 71 23.54 6.99 -8.40
N LEU A 72 23.69 6.85 -7.07
CA LEU A 72 24.94 6.40 -6.47
C LEU A 72 25.23 4.92 -6.79
N GLY A 73 24.18 4.11 -6.96
CA GLY A 73 24.27 2.68 -7.29
C GLY A 73 24.50 1.77 -6.09
N ILE A 74 23.90 2.08 -4.95
CA ILE A 74 23.88 1.18 -3.78
C ILE A 74 22.46 0.81 -3.40
N ARG A 75 22.32 -0.36 -2.78
CA ARG A 75 21.07 -0.81 -2.17
C ARG A 75 21.23 -0.97 -0.67
N LEU A 76 20.38 -0.31 0.09
CA LEU A 76 20.41 -0.34 1.56
C LEU A 76 19.49 -1.43 2.13
N SER A 77 19.79 -1.88 3.35
CA SER A 77 19.10 -3.01 3.98
C SER A 77 17.74 -2.69 4.58
N LYS A 78 17.43 -1.39 4.74
CA LYS A 78 16.19 -0.88 5.31
C LYS A 78 15.81 0.39 4.55
N SER A 79 14.56 0.84 4.72
CA SER A 79 14.12 2.14 4.23
C SER A 79 13.97 3.18 5.33
N ILE A 80 13.86 2.72 6.57
CA ILE A 80 13.81 3.54 7.77
C ILE A 80 15.06 3.19 8.57
N PHE A 81 15.92 4.18 8.79
CA PHE A 81 17.23 3.98 9.42
C PHE A 81 17.17 4.26 10.92
N ASP A 82 16.24 5.10 11.32
CA ASP A 82 15.85 5.29 12.71
C ASP A 82 14.81 4.23 13.16
N ARG A 83 13.88 4.63 14.04
CA ARG A 83 12.83 3.75 14.54
C ARG A 83 11.55 3.97 13.75
N VAL A 84 11.02 2.89 13.15
CA VAL A 84 9.68 2.88 12.56
C VAL A 84 8.65 3.30 13.59
N GLN A 85 7.80 4.25 13.23
CA GLN A 85 6.65 4.62 14.03
C GLN A 85 5.62 3.48 14.03
N THR A 86 5.41 2.90 15.20
CA THR A 86 4.44 1.81 15.37
C THR A 86 3.07 2.33 15.78
N CYS A 87 2.03 1.68 15.27
CA CYS A 87 0.63 1.91 15.64
C CYS A 87 0.38 1.54 17.11
N ASP A 88 -0.35 2.39 17.82
CA ASP A 88 -0.81 2.14 19.19
C ASP A 88 -2.35 2.03 19.30
N ASN A 89 -3.02 1.90 18.16
CA ASN A 89 -4.44 1.56 18.12
C ASN A 89 -4.66 0.09 18.47
N HIS A 90 -5.79 -0.17 19.13
CA HIS A 90 -6.21 -1.50 19.55
C HIS A 90 -7.47 -1.91 18.79
N CYS A 91 -7.50 -1.63 17.48
CA CYS A 91 -8.66 -1.89 16.63
C CYS A 91 -9.04 -3.37 16.71
N GLU A 92 -10.33 -3.61 16.86
CA GLU A 92 -10.87 -4.96 16.95
C GLU A 92 -10.76 -5.71 15.61
N PHE A 93 -10.81 -4.98 14.50
CA PHE A 93 -10.60 -5.47 13.14
C PHE A 93 -9.12 -5.55 12.72
N CYS A 94 -8.17 -5.31 13.64
CA CYS A 94 -6.74 -5.28 13.28
C CYS A 94 -6.26 -6.65 12.81
N PHE A 95 -5.93 -6.76 11.52
CA PHE A 95 -5.45 -8.01 10.93
C PHE A 95 -4.21 -8.58 11.62
N ILE A 96 -3.31 -7.73 12.13
CA ILE A 96 -2.09 -8.18 12.83
C ILE A 96 -2.40 -8.95 14.12
N TYR A 97 -3.48 -8.59 14.84
CA TYR A 97 -3.91 -9.36 16.02
C TYR A 97 -4.54 -10.71 15.65
N GLN A 98 -4.91 -10.88 14.38
CA GLN A 98 -5.56 -12.06 13.85
C GLN A 98 -4.58 -13.02 13.14
N LEU A 99 -3.27 -12.73 13.19
CA LEU A 99 -2.23 -13.57 12.59
C LEU A 99 -1.94 -14.81 13.45
N PRO A 100 -1.67 -15.98 12.84
CA PRO A 100 -1.20 -17.15 13.57
C PRO A 100 0.12 -16.86 14.29
N PRO A 101 0.45 -17.56 15.39
CA PRO A 101 1.77 -17.49 16.01
C PRO A 101 2.85 -18.17 15.14
N GLY A 102 4.12 -17.77 15.32
CA GLY A 102 5.27 -18.41 14.66
C GLY A 102 5.61 -17.92 13.26
N LEU A 103 4.95 -16.87 12.77
CA LEU A 103 5.30 -16.22 11.50
C LEU A 103 6.59 -15.38 11.62
N ARG A 104 7.08 -14.90 10.47
CA ARG A 104 8.21 -13.96 10.42
C ARG A 104 7.88 -12.71 11.24
N GLN A 105 8.84 -12.26 12.05
CA GLN A 105 8.63 -11.13 12.97
C GLN A 105 8.16 -9.85 12.29
N SER A 106 8.59 -9.61 11.04
CA SER A 106 8.15 -8.47 10.24
C SER A 106 6.66 -8.43 9.98
N LEU A 107 5.96 -9.57 10.00
CA LEU A 107 4.50 -9.64 9.77
C LEU A 107 3.69 -9.18 10.99
N TYR A 108 4.29 -9.17 12.19
CA TYR A 108 3.62 -8.70 13.42
C TYR A 108 3.87 -7.21 13.70
N LEU A 109 4.66 -6.53 12.88
CA LEU A 109 4.93 -5.11 13.04
C LEU A 109 3.70 -4.32 12.62
N LYS A 110 3.11 -3.58 13.56
CA LYS A 110 2.06 -2.62 13.27
C LYS A 110 2.69 -1.29 12.96
N ASP A 111 2.80 -0.92 11.69
CA ASP A 111 3.25 0.41 11.32
C ASP A 111 2.08 1.43 11.34
N ASP A 112 2.43 2.68 11.61
CA ASP A 112 1.57 3.87 11.45
C ASP A 112 2.47 5.03 11.00
N ASP A 113 3.44 4.71 10.13
CA ASP A 113 4.52 5.59 9.69
C ASP A 113 4.21 6.12 8.29
N TYR A 114 4.07 7.44 8.14
CA TYR A 114 3.77 8.05 6.85
C TYR A 114 4.87 7.83 5.82
N ARG A 115 6.11 7.57 6.24
CA ARG A 115 7.22 7.25 5.33
C ARG A 115 6.99 5.90 4.68
N LEU A 116 6.54 4.91 5.44
CA LEU A 116 6.15 3.61 4.89
C LEU A 116 4.88 3.72 4.04
N SER A 117 3.97 4.64 4.39
CA SER A 117 2.81 4.97 3.56
C SER A 117 3.22 5.50 2.18
N PHE A 118 4.17 6.44 2.14
CA PHE A 118 4.71 7.01 0.90
C PHE A 118 5.51 6.02 0.06
N LEU A 119 6.30 5.15 0.71
CA LEU A 119 7.22 4.22 0.04
C LEU A 119 6.51 2.95 -0.45
N TYR A 120 5.55 2.45 0.32
CA TYR A 120 5.00 1.10 0.15
C TYR A 120 3.47 1.05 0.10
N GLY A 121 2.80 2.18 0.24
CA GLY A 121 1.34 2.22 0.24
C GLY A 121 0.70 1.73 1.53
N ASN A 122 1.47 1.60 2.62
CA ASN A 122 0.92 1.18 3.90
C ASN A 122 -0.06 2.22 4.45
N PHE A 123 -1.17 1.76 5.01
CA PHE A 123 -2.19 2.66 5.55
C PHE A 123 -1.82 3.20 6.93
N THR A 124 -1.89 4.51 7.10
CA THR A 124 -1.76 5.19 8.40
C THR A 124 -3.11 5.70 8.90
N THR A 125 -3.34 5.56 10.20
CA THR A 125 -4.50 6.11 10.92
C THR A 125 -4.32 7.59 11.29
N LEU A 126 -3.12 8.14 11.09
CA LEU A 126 -2.67 9.48 11.50
C LEU A 126 -2.77 9.74 13.01
N THR A 127 -3.00 8.73 13.83
CA THR A 127 -3.20 8.90 15.28
C THR A 127 -1.92 9.28 16.01
N ARG A 128 -0.77 8.86 15.47
CA ARG A 128 0.57 9.23 15.95
C ARG A 128 1.20 10.38 15.17
N PHE A 129 0.50 10.93 14.18
CA PHE A 129 1.01 11.98 13.30
C PHE A 129 1.07 13.34 14.03
N THR A 130 2.17 14.07 13.84
CA THR A 130 2.49 15.32 14.56
C THR A 130 2.57 16.53 13.61
N GLU A 131 2.67 17.74 14.16
CA GLU A 131 2.93 18.95 13.37
C GLU A 131 4.26 18.87 12.61
N LEU A 132 5.29 18.25 13.21
CA LEU A 132 6.60 18.09 12.56
C LEU A 132 6.51 17.13 11.36
N ASP A 133 5.75 16.05 11.50
CA ASP A 133 5.49 15.12 10.41
C ASP A 133 4.74 15.81 9.26
N LEU A 134 3.72 16.63 9.59
CA LEU A 134 3.00 17.41 8.59
C LEU A 134 3.93 18.37 7.85
N ALA A 135 4.76 19.12 8.60
CA ALA A 135 5.69 20.08 8.02
C ALA A 135 6.64 19.40 7.04
N ARG A 136 7.23 18.26 7.44
CA ARG A 136 8.12 17.48 6.59
C ARG A 136 7.42 16.95 5.33
N VAL A 137 6.24 16.35 5.48
CA VAL A 137 5.46 15.84 4.35
C VAL A 137 5.15 16.95 3.34
N VAL A 138 4.82 18.16 3.82
CA VAL A 138 4.52 19.30 2.96
C VAL A 138 5.77 19.85 2.27
N GLU A 139 6.86 20.03 3.02
CA GLU A 139 8.12 20.58 2.51
C GLU A 139 8.74 19.66 1.45
N GLU A 140 8.79 18.36 1.73
CA GLU A 140 9.34 17.34 0.84
C GLU A 140 8.31 16.80 -0.18
N LYS A 141 7.04 17.28 -0.12
CA LYS A 141 5.92 16.85 -0.97
C LYS A 141 5.72 15.33 -1.00
N LEU A 142 5.71 14.70 0.17
CA LEU A 142 5.59 13.26 0.31
C LEU A 142 4.13 12.81 0.07
N GLY A 143 3.79 12.49 -1.17
CA GLY A 143 2.55 11.80 -1.55
C GLY A 143 2.76 10.89 -2.77
N PRO A 144 1.87 9.92 -3.06
CA PRO A 144 0.62 9.70 -2.36
C PRO A 144 0.83 9.09 -0.97
N LEU A 145 -0.10 9.39 -0.06
CA LEU A 145 -0.23 8.74 1.24
C LEU A 145 -1.52 7.92 1.30
N TYR A 146 -1.52 6.89 2.13
CA TYR A 146 -2.64 5.97 2.28
C TYR A 146 -3.17 6.10 3.70
N VAL A 147 -4.43 6.53 3.85
CA VAL A 147 -5.01 6.92 5.13
C VAL A 147 -6.22 6.06 5.48
N SER A 148 -6.15 5.41 6.64
CA SER A 148 -7.24 4.66 7.24
C SER A 148 -8.27 5.61 7.87
N ILE A 149 -9.35 5.90 7.13
CA ILE A 149 -10.42 6.81 7.54
C ILE A 149 -11.41 6.08 8.45
N HIS A 150 -11.92 4.92 8.02
CA HIS A 150 -12.94 4.07 8.67
C HIS A 150 -14.30 4.72 8.94
N ALA A 151 -14.35 5.90 9.55
CA ALA A 151 -15.56 6.68 9.75
C ALA A 151 -15.18 8.16 9.89
N THR A 152 -16.03 9.09 9.46
CA THR A 152 -15.77 10.53 9.68
C THR A 152 -16.30 11.03 11.02
N ASP A 153 -17.25 10.31 11.62
CA ASP A 153 -17.75 10.59 12.96
C ASP A 153 -16.65 10.29 14.01
N PRO A 154 -16.34 11.27 14.88
CA PRO A 154 -15.24 11.17 15.82
C PRO A 154 -15.45 10.09 16.90
N ASP A 155 -16.69 9.87 17.33
CA ASP A 155 -17.03 8.90 18.38
C ASP A 155 -16.98 7.48 17.82
N VAL A 156 -17.56 7.26 16.63
CA VAL A 156 -17.46 5.98 15.92
C VAL A 156 -16.00 5.66 15.64
N ARG A 157 -15.24 6.60 15.07
CA ARG A 157 -13.85 6.37 14.70
C ARG A 157 -12.95 6.08 15.90
N SER A 158 -13.10 6.85 16.99
CA SER A 158 -12.32 6.61 18.21
C SER A 158 -12.66 5.27 18.86
N GLY A 159 -13.94 4.86 18.83
CA GLY A 159 -14.39 3.54 19.27
C GLY A 159 -13.80 2.40 18.44
N MET A 160 -13.87 2.51 17.10
CA MET A 160 -13.27 1.58 16.15
C MET A 160 -11.77 1.37 16.38
N LEU A 161 -11.02 2.45 16.57
CA LEU A 161 -9.58 2.40 16.81
C LEU A 161 -9.20 2.04 18.25
N ARG A 162 -10.18 2.07 19.16
CA ARG A 162 -9.99 2.03 20.61
C ARG A 162 -8.90 3.00 21.07
N ASN A 163 -8.94 4.22 20.51
CA ASN A 163 -7.95 5.28 20.75
C ASN A 163 -8.63 6.66 20.69
N PRO A 164 -8.60 7.46 21.77
CA PRO A 164 -9.24 8.78 21.80
C PRO A 164 -8.63 9.76 20.79
N ARG A 165 -7.34 9.60 20.41
CA ARG A 165 -6.73 10.40 19.33
C ARG A 165 -7.41 10.16 17.99
N GLY A 166 -8.08 9.02 17.82
CA GLY A 166 -8.88 8.70 16.64
C GLY A 166 -9.97 9.72 16.34
N ALA A 167 -10.53 10.38 17.35
CA ALA A 167 -11.57 11.41 17.18
C ALA A 167 -11.05 12.67 16.46
N THR A 168 -9.75 12.99 16.60
CA THR A 168 -9.19 14.25 16.10
C THR A 168 -8.18 14.09 14.98
N SER A 169 -7.67 12.87 14.73
CA SER A 169 -6.57 12.67 13.78
C SER A 169 -6.92 12.97 12.32
N LEU A 170 -8.20 12.95 11.93
CA LEU A 170 -8.64 13.37 10.58
C LEU A 170 -8.47 14.88 10.30
N ARG A 171 -8.05 15.68 11.30
CA ARG A 171 -7.55 17.04 11.06
C ARG A 171 -6.28 17.05 10.21
N TRP A 172 -5.43 16.02 10.36
CA TRP A 172 -4.19 15.88 9.59
C TRP A 172 -4.48 15.58 8.13
N LEU A 173 -5.48 14.73 7.86
CA LEU A 173 -5.97 14.49 6.51
C LEU A 173 -6.35 15.80 5.80
N ARG A 174 -7.05 16.70 6.50
CA ARG A 174 -7.35 18.04 5.97
C ARG A 174 -6.08 18.82 5.66
N GLY A 175 -5.14 18.87 6.61
CA GLY A 175 -3.85 19.54 6.43
C GLY A 175 -3.08 19.05 5.21
N LEU A 176 -3.03 17.73 4.98
CA LEU A 176 -2.39 17.11 3.82
C LEU A 176 -3.04 17.56 2.50
N LEU A 177 -4.37 17.43 2.41
CA LEU A 177 -5.14 17.78 1.20
C LEU A 177 -5.13 19.29 0.91
N ASP A 178 -5.08 20.14 1.93
CA ASP A 178 -5.01 21.59 1.77
C ASP A 178 -3.67 22.03 1.16
N HIS A 179 -2.58 21.29 1.44
CA HIS A 179 -1.25 21.51 0.86
C HIS A 179 -1.02 20.73 -0.45
N GLY A 180 -2.04 20.08 -1.00
CA GLY A 180 -1.95 19.39 -2.28
C GLY A 180 -1.21 18.05 -2.23
N ILE A 181 -1.08 17.44 -1.06
CA ILE A 181 -0.57 16.07 -0.93
C ILE A 181 -1.67 15.12 -1.40
N GLU A 182 -1.32 14.25 -2.35
CA GLU A 182 -2.22 13.21 -2.83
C GLU A 182 -2.47 12.18 -1.73
N VAL A 183 -3.74 11.80 -1.52
CA VAL A 183 -4.11 10.83 -0.47
C VAL A 183 -5.16 9.85 -0.97
N HIS A 184 -4.91 8.56 -0.78
CA HIS A 184 -5.88 7.48 -0.93
C HIS A 184 -6.46 7.12 0.45
N GLY A 185 -7.77 7.17 0.59
CA GLY A 185 -8.48 6.76 1.80
C GLY A 185 -8.85 5.29 1.80
N GLN A 186 -9.03 4.71 2.99
CA GLN A 186 -9.65 3.40 3.17
C GLN A 186 -10.68 3.42 4.30
N VAL A 187 -11.77 2.68 4.06
CA VAL A 187 -12.78 2.33 5.05
C VAL A 187 -12.83 0.81 5.15
N VAL A 188 -12.31 0.28 6.26
CA VAL A 188 -12.66 -1.09 6.69
C VAL A 188 -14.06 -1.04 7.29
N LEU A 189 -14.98 -1.78 6.68
CA LEU A 189 -16.38 -1.85 7.05
C LEU A 189 -16.57 -2.96 8.10
N CYS A 190 -17.11 -2.60 9.25
CA CYS A 190 -17.47 -3.49 10.35
C CYS A 190 -18.98 -3.45 10.50
N THR A 191 -19.63 -4.59 10.29
CA THR A 191 -21.08 -4.72 10.08
C THR A 191 -21.93 -4.01 11.14
N ASP A 192 -21.57 -4.15 12.41
CA ASP A 192 -22.35 -3.61 13.53
C ASP A 192 -21.82 -2.26 14.05
N VAL A 193 -20.85 -1.64 13.35
CA VAL A 193 -20.16 -0.43 13.84
C VAL A 193 -20.22 0.74 12.86
N ASN A 194 -19.77 0.57 11.62
CA ASN A 194 -19.68 1.64 10.64
C ASN A 194 -20.31 1.31 9.28
N ALA A 195 -21.11 0.25 9.19
CA ALA A 195 -21.93 -0.07 8.02
C ALA A 195 -23.21 0.76 7.93
N ALA A 196 -24.00 0.56 6.87
CA ALA A 196 -25.31 1.15 6.66
C ALA A 196 -25.33 2.69 6.80
N GLU A 197 -26.12 3.23 7.73
CA GLU A 197 -26.29 4.67 7.93
C GLU A 197 -24.96 5.39 8.27
N VAL A 198 -24.05 4.71 8.97
CA VAL A 198 -22.75 5.29 9.30
C VAL A 198 -21.85 5.36 8.07
N LEU A 199 -21.91 4.36 7.19
CA LEU A 199 -21.21 4.37 5.91
C LEU A 199 -21.74 5.50 5.03
N ASP A 200 -23.07 5.63 4.91
CA ASP A 200 -23.71 6.68 4.12
C ASP A 200 -23.26 8.08 4.58
N ARG A 201 -23.30 8.33 5.89
CA ARG A 201 -22.80 9.57 6.48
C ARG A 201 -21.31 9.79 6.22
N THR A 202 -20.51 8.73 6.35
CA THR A 202 -19.05 8.79 6.11
C THR A 202 -18.77 9.21 4.66
N CYS A 203 -19.48 8.63 3.69
CA CYS A 203 -19.37 9.01 2.28
C CYS A 203 -19.81 10.46 2.04
N ALA A 204 -20.95 10.88 2.61
CA ALA A 204 -21.43 12.25 2.50
C ALA A 204 -20.41 13.28 3.01
N GLU A 205 -19.86 13.03 4.19
CA GLU A 205 -18.85 13.89 4.79
C GLU A 205 -17.54 13.88 4.04
N ILE A 206 -17.13 12.75 3.47
CA ILE A 206 -15.95 12.67 2.59
C ILE A 206 -16.12 13.58 1.38
N VAL A 207 -17.25 13.50 0.67
CA VAL A 207 -17.52 14.36 -0.48
C VAL A 207 -17.53 15.84 -0.07
N ALA A 208 -18.15 16.18 1.07
CA ALA A 208 -18.27 17.57 1.51
C ALA A 208 -16.97 18.17 2.07
N ARG A 209 -16.18 17.38 2.82
CA ARG A 209 -15.05 17.88 3.63
C ARG A 209 -13.69 17.52 3.05
N TYR A 210 -13.62 16.47 2.24
CA TYR A 210 -12.39 15.90 1.72
C TYR A 210 -12.46 15.60 0.20
N PRO A 211 -13.05 16.48 -0.65
CA PRO A 211 -13.25 16.22 -2.09
C PRO A 211 -11.94 16.09 -2.88
N LYS A 212 -10.78 16.41 -2.28
CA LYS A 212 -9.45 16.28 -2.89
C LYS A 212 -8.81 14.89 -2.72
N LEU A 213 -9.42 13.97 -1.97
CA LEU A 213 -8.94 12.58 -1.85
C LEU A 213 -8.85 11.92 -3.23
N ALA A 214 -7.74 11.28 -3.57
CA ALA A 214 -7.57 10.64 -4.88
C ALA A 214 -8.59 9.51 -5.08
N SER A 215 -8.71 8.61 -4.10
CA SER A 215 -9.72 7.55 -4.06
C SER A 215 -10.03 7.14 -2.61
N VAL A 216 -11.11 6.41 -2.39
CA VAL A 216 -11.51 5.81 -1.10
C VAL A 216 -11.93 4.36 -1.33
N GLY A 217 -11.10 3.43 -0.87
CA GLY A 217 -11.39 2.00 -0.92
C GLY A 217 -12.26 1.58 0.26
N VAL A 218 -13.35 0.88 0.00
CA VAL A 218 -14.25 0.34 1.01
C VAL A 218 -14.14 -1.18 0.98
N VAL A 219 -13.65 -1.76 2.08
CA VAL A 219 -13.32 -3.18 2.17
C VAL A 219 -14.05 -3.78 3.37
N PRO A 220 -14.56 -5.02 3.31
CA PRO A 220 -15.21 -5.65 4.44
C PRO A 220 -14.17 -6.05 5.49
N PHE A 221 -14.60 -6.11 6.75
CA PHE A 221 -13.82 -6.72 7.81
C PHE A 221 -13.61 -8.21 7.53
N GLY A 222 -12.34 -8.59 7.34
CA GLY A 222 -11.92 -9.98 7.25
C GLY A 222 -11.67 -10.61 8.63
N MET A 223 -12.31 -11.76 8.87
CA MET A 223 -12.12 -12.55 10.09
C MET A 223 -11.22 -13.76 9.83
N SER A 224 -10.15 -13.87 10.61
CA SER A 224 -9.26 -15.04 10.63
C SER A 224 -9.76 -16.10 11.61
N ARG A 225 -9.44 -17.37 11.35
CA ARG A 225 -9.62 -18.47 12.34
C ARG A 225 -8.81 -18.29 13.63
N TYR A 226 -7.81 -17.40 13.63
CA TYR A 226 -6.99 -17.07 14.80
C TYR A 226 -7.49 -15.83 15.56
N ALA A 227 -8.60 -15.23 15.12
CA ALA A 227 -9.28 -14.17 15.84
C ALA A 227 -9.70 -14.66 17.24
N THR A 228 -9.29 -13.95 18.29
CA THR A 228 -9.68 -14.26 19.67
C THR A 228 -10.15 -12.99 20.38
N GLY A 229 -11.21 -13.08 21.18
CA GLY A 229 -11.73 -11.94 21.94
C GLY A 229 -12.32 -10.81 21.08
N ILE A 230 -12.75 -11.12 19.86
CA ILE A 230 -13.40 -10.20 18.92
C ILE A 230 -14.92 -10.45 18.98
N SER A 231 -15.68 -9.36 19.10
CA SER A 231 -17.15 -9.25 19.03
C SER A 231 -17.67 -8.90 17.63
N LEU A 232 -16.81 -8.42 16.73
CA LEU A 232 -17.15 -8.24 15.31
C LEU A 232 -17.51 -9.57 14.64
N ARG A 233 -18.37 -9.48 13.62
CA ARG A 233 -18.78 -10.60 12.76
C ARG A 233 -18.54 -10.25 11.28
N PRO A 234 -18.38 -11.26 10.40
CA PRO A 234 -18.40 -11.05 8.96
C PRO A 234 -19.74 -10.47 8.47
N HIS A 235 -19.74 -9.92 7.26
CA HIS A 235 -20.98 -9.49 6.62
C HIS A 235 -21.78 -10.69 6.13
N GLU A 236 -23.10 -10.63 6.31
CA GLU A 236 -24.02 -11.52 5.57
C GLU A 236 -24.24 -10.98 4.15
N PRO A 237 -24.61 -11.83 3.17
CA PRO A 237 -24.76 -11.42 1.77
C PRO A 237 -25.71 -10.22 1.57
N HIS A 238 -26.84 -10.21 2.27
CA HIS A 238 -27.82 -9.11 2.20
C HIS A 238 -27.31 -7.79 2.79
N GLU A 239 -26.38 -7.85 3.75
CA GLU A 239 -25.75 -6.65 4.35
C GLU A 239 -24.71 -6.09 3.40
N ALA A 240 -23.85 -6.96 2.84
CA ALA A 240 -22.89 -6.58 1.81
C ALA A 240 -23.59 -5.95 0.60
N ALA A 241 -24.70 -6.53 0.14
CA ALA A 241 -25.51 -5.99 -0.96
C ALA A 241 -26.05 -4.58 -0.65
N ARG A 242 -26.58 -4.36 0.57
CA ARG A 242 -27.05 -3.05 1.02
C ARG A 242 -25.93 -2.02 1.04
N ASP A 243 -24.76 -2.39 1.57
CA ASP A 243 -23.63 -1.48 1.68
C ASP A 243 -22.99 -1.19 0.29
N LEU A 244 -23.01 -2.15 -0.63
CA LEU A 244 -22.68 -1.92 -2.04
C LEU A 244 -23.61 -0.89 -2.69
N ASP A 245 -24.94 -0.99 -2.48
CA ASP A 245 -25.88 -0.01 -3.03
C ASP A 245 -25.59 1.42 -2.51
N ILE A 246 -25.10 1.54 -1.27
CA ILE A 246 -24.65 2.82 -0.70
C ILE A 246 -23.39 3.30 -1.42
N ILE A 247 -22.39 2.44 -1.59
CA ILE A 247 -21.12 2.78 -2.25
C ILE A 247 -21.36 3.21 -3.70
N GLU A 248 -22.14 2.46 -4.47
CA GLU A 248 -22.47 2.75 -5.87
C GLU A 248 -23.24 4.06 -6.03
N ARG A 249 -24.20 4.34 -5.13
CA ARG A 249 -24.87 5.65 -5.10
C ARG A 249 -23.87 6.79 -4.88
N TRP A 250 -22.93 6.62 -3.95
CA TRP A 250 -21.92 7.63 -3.66
C TRP A 250 -20.84 7.74 -4.73
N GLN A 251 -20.55 6.67 -5.49
CA GLN A 251 -19.72 6.72 -6.68
C GLN A 251 -20.30 7.68 -7.72
N GLU A 252 -21.58 7.52 -8.07
CA GLU A 252 -22.25 8.38 -9.05
C GLU A 252 -22.40 9.82 -8.52
N THR A 253 -22.70 9.97 -7.23
CA THR A 253 -22.78 11.29 -6.58
C THR A 253 -21.41 12.01 -6.62
N ALA A 254 -20.33 11.30 -6.32
CA ALA A 254 -18.97 11.85 -6.38
C ALA A 254 -18.55 12.15 -7.82
N LEU A 255 -18.96 11.35 -8.80
CA LEU A 255 -18.70 11.62 -10.22
C LEU A 255 -19.30 12.97 -10.64
N VAL A 256 -20.55 13.25 -10.23
CA VAL A 256 -21.23 14.52 -10.53
C VAL A 256 -20.60 15.72 -9.81
N HIS A 257 -20.25 15.58 -8.53
CA HIS A 257 -19.83 16.72 -7.70
C HIS A 257 -18.31 16.93 -7.61
N VAL A 258 -17.53 15.87 -7.78
CA VAL A 258 -16.06 15.86 -7.64
C VAL A 258 -15.38 15.56 -8.99
N GLY A 259 -16.11 15.01 -9.96
CA GLY A 259 -15.60 14.73 -11.31
C GLY A 259 -14.91 13.37 -11.45
N ARG A 260 -15.02 12.48 -10.45
CA ARG A 260 -14.45 11.11 -10.45
C ARG A 260 -15.21 10.18 -9.52
N ARG A 261 -15.14 8.87 -9.73
CA ARG A 261 -15.67 7.83 -8.84
C ARG A 261 -14.78 7.68 -7.62
N LEU A 262 -15.00 8.58 -6.66
CA LEU A 262 -14.17 8.67 -5.47
C LEU A 262 -14.18 7.38 -4.63
N PHE A 263 -15.32 6.72 -4.49
CA PHE A 263 -15.46 5.52 -3.69
C PHE A 263 -15.28 4.28 -4.54
N GLN A 264 -14.65 3.24 -4.02
CA GLN A 264 -14.47 1.97 -4.73
C GLN A 264 -14.66 0.83 -3.74
N ALA A 265 -15.58 -0.09 -4.01
CA ALA A 265 -15.73 -1.30 -3.19
C ALA A 265 -14.65 -2.32 -3.58
N SER A 266 -14.17 -3.10 -2.62
CA SER A 266 -13.33 -4.27 -2.94
C SER A 266 -14.12 -5.35 -3.64
N ASP A 267 -13.40 -6.18 -4.38
CA ASP A 267 -13.99 -7.35 -5.05
C ASP A 267 -14.62 -8.31 -4.03
N GLU A 268 -14.08 -8.37 -2.81
CA GLU A 268 -14.68 -9.15 -1.72
C GLU A 268 -16.10 -8.70 -1.38
N MET A 269 -16.43 -7.40 -1.44
CA MET A 269 -17.80 -6.92 -1.23
C MET A 269 -18.76 -7.50 -2.27
N TYR A 270 -18.36 -7.49 -3.56
CA TYR A 270 -19.16 -8.05 -4.65
C TYR A 270 -19.34 -9.56 -4.50
N LEU A 271 -18.26 -10.29 -4.18
CA LEU A 271 -18.31 -11.74 -3.94
C LEU A 271 -19.16 -12.12 -2.72
N LEU A 272 -19.13 -11.31 -1.66
CA LEU A 272 -19.99 -11.48 -0.48
C LEU A 272 -21.46 -11.22 -0.80
N ALA A 273 -21.75 -10.18 -1.58
CA ALA A 273 -23.09 -9.83 -2.01
C ALA A 273 -23.64 -10.74 -3.13
N GLU A 274 -22.85 -11.71 -3.60
CA GLU A 274 -23.18 -12.58 -4.73
C GLU A 274 -23.53 -11.78 -6.00
N ARG A 275 -22.79 -10.68 -6.22
CA ARG A 275 -22.89 -9.81 -7.39
C ARG A 275 -21.65 -9.94 -8.27
N GLU A 276 -21.82 -9.71 -9.57
CA GLU A 276 -20.70 -9.63 -10.50
C GLU A 276 -19.83 -8.41 -10.17
N VAL A 277 -18.51 -8.57 -10.30
CA VAL A 277 -17.59 -7.43 -10.22
C VAL A 277 -17.77 -6.52 -11.45
N PRO A 278 -17.67 -5.19 -11.29
CA PRO A 278 -17.89 -4.26 -12.38
C PRO A 278 -16.83 -4.36 -13.49
N ASP A 279 -17.13 -3.72 -14.62
CA ASP A 279 -16.19 -3.57 -15.73
C ASP A 279 -15.00 -2.66 -15.36
N ALA A 280 -13.87 -2.85 -16.03
CA ALA A 280 -12.62 -2.13 -15.78
C ALA A 280 -12.76 -0.60 -15.77
N ALA A 281 -13.65 -0.05 -16.61
CA ALA A 281 -13.88 1.38 -16.73
C ALA A 281 -14.37 2.02 -15.41
N LEU A 282 -15.06 1.28 -14.54
CA LEU A 282 -15.60 1.80 -13.28
C LEU A 282 -14.52 2.00 -12.21
N TYR A 283 -13.38 1.31 -12.34
CA TYR A 283 -12.26 1.39 -11.39
C TYR A 283 -11.31 2.57 -11.63
N GLU A 284 -11.52 3.36 -12.69
CA GLU A 284 -10.78 4.60 -13.01
C GLU A 284 -9.25 4.46 -12.89
N GLY A 285 -8.69 3.39 -13.46
CA GLY A 285 -7.25 3.14 -13.45
C GLY A 285 -6.75 2.36 -12.24
N PHE A 286 -7.64 1.72 -11.46
CA PHE A 286 -7.29 0.75 -10.41
C PHE A 286 -6.35 1.31 -9.32
N ALA A 287 -6.60 2.56 -8.90
CA ALA A 287 -5.76 3.28 -7.92
C ALA A 287 -5.54 2.55 -6.57
N GLN A 288 -6.35 1.53 -6.26
CA GLN A 288 -6.25 0.73 -5.04
C GLN A 288 -6.25 -0.78 -5.33
N HIS A 289 -5.69 -1.21 -6.46
CA HIS A 289 -5.57 -2.62 -6.85
C HIS A 289 -5.02 -3.50 -5.72
N GLU A 290 -3.92 -3.07 -5.10
CA GLU A 290 -3.24 -3.77 -4.00
C GLU A 290 -4.08 -3.87 -2.71
N ASN A 291 -5.17 -3.09 -2.61
CA ASN A 291 -6.13 -3.15 -1.52
C ASN A 291 -7.36 -4.02 -1.86
N GLY A 292 -7.25 -4.90 -2.87
CA GLY A 292 -8.31 -5.83 -3.25
C GLY A 292 -9.41 -5.22 -4.11
N ILE A 293 -9.13 -4.13 -4.83
CA ILE A 293 -10.11 -3.39 -5.64
C ILE A 293 -9.80 -3.59 -7.13
N GLY A 294 -10.61 -4.41 -7.81
CA GLY A 294 -10.49 -4.69 -9.24
C GLY A 294 -9.45 -5.76 -9.60
N MET A 295 -9.00 -6.56 -8.63
CA MET A 295 -8.13 -7.73 -8.85
C MET A 295 -8.82 -8.81 -9.69
N VAL A 296 -10.07 -9.15 -9.37
CA VAL A 296 -10.87 -10.15 -10.09
C VAL A 296 -11.15 -9.67 -11.51
N ARG A 297 -11.48 -8.38 -11.67
CA ARG A 297 -11.69 -7.79 -12.99
C ARG A 297 -10.42 -7.82 -13.83
N ALA A 298 -9.30 -7.33 -13.29
CA ALA A 298 -8.01 -7.38 -13.99
C ALA A 298 -7.64 -8.80 -14.43
N PHE A 299 -7.89 -9.80 -13.57
CA PHE A 299 -7.68 -11.20 -13.89
C PHE A 299 -8.56 -11.69 -15.06
N TYR A 300 -9.85 -11.35 -15.09
CA TYR A 300 -10.72 -11.75 -16.20
C TYR A 300 -10.35 -11.08 -17.52
N ASP A 301 -9.93 -9.82 -17.47
CA ASP A 301 -9.47 -9.08 -18.64
C ASP A 301 -8.16 -9.68 -19.18
N GLU A 302 -7.27 -10.13 -18.29
CA GLU A 302 -6.05 -10.85 -18.66
C GLU A 302 -6.35 -12.16 -19.40
N ILE A 303 -7.30 -12.97 -18.92
CA ILE A 303 -7.73 -14.19 -19.63
C ILE A 303 -8.25 -13.85 -21.03
N GLY A 304 -9.15 -12.87 -21.15
CA GLY A 304 -9.72 -12.48 -22.45
C GLY A 304 -8.66 -11.99 -23.44
N ARG A 305 -7.64 -11.29 -22.94
CA ARG A 305 -6.51 -10.80 -23.74
C ARG A 305 -5.61 -11.96 -24.24
N LEU A 306 -5.34 -12.95 -23.37
CA LEU A 306 -4.59 -14.15 -23.76
C LEU A 306 -5.32 -14.97 -24.82
N GLU A 307 -6.64 -15.14 -24.69
CA GLU A 307 -7.47 -15.87 -25.67
C GLU A 307 -7.54 -15.18 -27.04
N SER A 308 -7.55 -13.85 -27.06
CA SER A 308 -7.62 -13.07 -28.30
C SER A 308 -6.27 -12.90 -29.01
N GLY A 309 -5.17 -13.33 -28.39
CA GLY A 309 -3.82 -13.25 -28.98
C GLY A 309 -3.31 -11.83 -29.17
N THR A 310 -3.89 -10.84 -28.47
CA THR A 310 -3.42 -9.45 -28.51
C THR A 310 -2.20 -9.29 -27.59
N ASP A 311 -1.03 -9.09 -28.19
CA ASP A 311 0.26 -8.82 -27.52
C ASP A 311 0.39 -7.38 -26.97
N GLU A 312 -0.70 -6.60 -26.97
CA GLU A 312 -0.70 -5.29 -26.35
C GLU A 312 -0.47 -5.47 -24.85
N HIS A 313 0.66 -4.93 -24.37
CA HIS A 313 0.91 -4.79 -22.94
C HIS A 313 -0.27 -4.02 -22.34
N ALA A 314 -1.04 -4.67 -21.46
CA ALA A 314 -1.91 -3.92 -20.58
C ALA A 314 -1.04 -2.89 -19.83
N PRO A 315 -1.55 -1.68 -19.54
CA PRO A 315 -0.92 -0.91 -18.46
C PRO A 315 -0.83 -1.85 -17.27
N GLU A 316 0.35 -2.03 -16.69
CA GLU A 316 0.51 -2.90 -15.51
C GLU A 316 -0.49 -2.41 -14.44
N ILE A 317 -1.56 -3.19 -14.21
CA ILE A 317 -2.69 -2.81 -13.33
C ILE A 317 -2.29 -2.96 -11.85
N THR A 318 -1.11 -3.52 -11.58
CA THR A 318 -0.52 -3.49 -10.24
C THR A 318 -0.17 -2.06 -9.90
N GLY A 319 -0.63 -1.59 -8.73
CA GLY A 319 -0.25 -0.29 -8.20
C GLY A 319 1.26 -0.15 -8.34
N GLU A 320 1.70 0.97 -8.89
CA GLU A 320 3.08 1.41 -8.83
C GLU A 320 3.52 1.30 -7.37
N TRP A 321 4.07 0.14 -7.00
CA TRP A 321 5.19 0.10 -6.11
C TRP A 321 6.15 1.02 -6.82
N ARG A 322 6.14 2.27 -6.38
CA ARG A 322 7.12 3.27 -6.72
C ARG A 322 8.40 2.51 -6.73
N THR A 323 8.91 2.33 -7.94
CA THR A 323 10.22 1.78 -8.16
C THR A 323 11.14 2.78 -7.48
N ILE A 324 11.37 2.61 -6.18
CA ILE A 324 12.69 2.81 -5.65
C ILE A 324 13.50 1.83 -6.49
N PRO A 325 14.37 2.31 -7.39
CA PRO A 325 15.15 1.45 -8.25
C PRO A 325 16.11 0.66 -7.36
N ALA A 326 15.63 -0.45 -6.81
CA ALA A 326 16.35 -1.26 -5.83
C ALA A 326 15.80 -2.68 -5.71
N ALA A 327 14.61 -3.00 -6.20
CA ALA A 327 14.19 -4.38 -6.35
C ALA A 327 14.25 -4.75 -7.83
N PRO A 328 15.33 -5.37 -8.33
CA PRO A 328 15.24 -6.08 -9.60
C PRO A 328 14.10 -7.09 -9.49
N ALA A 329 13.36 -7.27 -10.59
CA ALA A 329 12.34 -8.29 -10.75
C ALA A 329 12.96 -9.67 -10.47
N THR A 330 12.96 -10.07 -9.19
CA THR A 330 13.62 -11.28 -8.69
C THR A 330 12.65 -12.02 -7.79
N GLY A 331 12.45 -13.31 -8.07
CA GLY A 331 11.36 -14.10 -7.50
C GLY A 331 10.08 -13.99 -8.34
N TYR A 332 8.90 -13.99 -7.69
CA TYR A 332 7.60 -14.09 -8.36
C TYR A 332 7.28 -12.95 -9.35
N ARG A 333 8.00 -11.81 -9.27
CA ARG A 333 7.89 -10.67 -10.19
C ARG A 333 8.91 -10.70 -11.33
N ALA A 334 9.86 -11.65 -11.35
CA ALA A 334 10.74 -11.81 -12.49
C ALA A 334 9.89 -12.02 -13.75
N PRO A 335 10.24 -11.43 -14.91
CA PRO A 335 9.63 -11.85 -16.17
C PRO A 335 9.91 -13.35 -16.33
N ASN A 336 8.90 -14.18 -16.08
CA ASN A 336 9.01 -15.64 -16.13
C ASN A 336 9.13 -16.15 -17.58
N VAL A 337 9.31 -15.26 -18.56
CA VAL A 337 9.23 -15.61 -19.98
C VAL A 337 10.34 -14.95 -20.79
N THR A 338 11.59 -15.37 -20.58
CA THR A 338 12.59 -15.35 -21.67
C THR A 338 12.87 -16.76 -22.21
N SER A 339 12.44 -17.79 -21.49
CA SER A 339 12.27 -19.14 -22.01
C SER A 339 10.78 -19.37 -22.16
N ARG A 340 10.32 -19.84 -23.35
CA ARG A 340 9.12 -20.68 -23.39
C ARG A 340 9.29 -21.67 -22.24
N PRO A 341 8.35 -21.80 -21.28
CA PRO A 341 8.50 -22.83 -20.26
C PRO A 341 8.84 -24.10 -21.03
N ASP A 342 9.91 -24.80 -20.62
CA ASP A 342 10.06 -26.20 -20.96
C ASP A 342 8.65 -26.76 -20.78
N HIS A 343 8.05 -27.26 -21.86
CA HIS A 343 6.72 -27.84 -21.79
C HIS A 343 6.78 -28.76 -20.56
N LEU A 344 6.06 -28.37 -19.51
CA LEU A 344 5.80 -29.29 -18.42
C LEU A 344 4.90 -30.32 -19.09
N ASP A 345 5.53 -31.31 -19.72
CA ASP A 345 4.94 -32.56 -20.21
C ASP A 345 4.52 -33.37 -18.96
N ALA A 346 3.73 -32.73 -18.10
CA ALA A 346 2.97 -33.39 -17.08
C ALA A 346 1.65 -33.76 -17.75
N ASP A 347 1.54 -34.99 -18.22
CA ASP A 347 0.29 -35.65 -18.68
C ASP A 347 -0.78 -35.78 -17.56
N GLY A 348 -0.69 -34.95 -16.51
CA GLY A 348 -1.59 -34.95 -15.36
C GLY A 348 -2.57 -33.78 -15.41
N PRO A 349 -3.72 -33.90 -14.73
CA PRO A 349 -4.67 -32.79 -14.62
C PRO A 349 -4.02 -31.61 -13.89
N ALA A 350 -4.21 -30.39 -14.40
CA ALA A 350 -3.92 -29.18 -13.65
C ALA A 350 -4.90 -29.09 -12.46
N VAL A 351 -4.37 -28.81 -11.26
CA VAL A 351 -5.18 -28.68 -10.04
C VAL A 351 -4.96 -27.30 -9.45
N ILE A 352 -6.04 -26.53 -9.29
CA ILE A 352 -6.02 -25.23 -8.62
C ILE A 352 -6.46 -25.42 -7.17
N VAL A 353 -5.61 -25.04 -6.23
CA VAL A 353 -5.93 -25.01 -4.79
C VAL A 353 -6.22 -23.57 -4.41
N THR A 354 -7.45 -23.29 -3.97
CA THR A 354 -7.91 -21.93 -3.66
C THR A 354 -8.82 -21.90 -2.43
N GLY A 355 -9.00 -20.71 -1.85
CA GLY A 355 -9.96 -20.47 -0.76
C GLY A 355 -11.38 -20.29 -1.27
N GLU A 356 -12.34 -20.06 -0.38
CA GLU A 356 -13.75 -19.89 -0.74
C GLU A 356 -13.98 -18.74 -1.72
N TYR A 357 -13.42 -17.55 -1.45
CA TYR A 357 -13.53 -16.42 -2.37
C TYR A 357 -12.82 -16.65 -3.70
N GLY A 358 -11.67 -17.30 -3.67
CA GLY A 358 -10.96 -17.63 -4.91
C GLY A 358 -11.73 -18.66 -5.73
N HIS A 359 -12.46 -19.59 -5.12
CA HIS A 359 -13.37 -20.48 -5.83
C HIS A 359 -14.49 -19.68 -6.53
N ARG A 360 -15.16 -18.77 -5.82
CA ARG A 360 -16.20 -17.90 -6.40
C ARG A 360 -15.66 -17.01 -7.51
N ALA A 361 -14.43 -16.48 -7.36
CA ALA A 361 -13.79 -15.67 -8.38
C ALA A 361 -13.36 -16.49 -9.60
N LEU A 362 -13.01 -17.77 -9.45
CA LEU A 362 -12.55 -18.59 -10.58
C LEU A 362 -13.69 -19.31 -11.30
N GLU A 363 -14.79 -19.63 -10.61
CA GLU A 363 -15.92 -20.40 -11.16
C GLU A 363 -16.42 -19.85 -12.52
N PRO A 364 -16.63 -18.53 -12.72
CA PRO A 364 -17.12 -18.00 -14.00
C PRO A 364 -16.16 -18.21 -15.18
N VAL A 365 -14.87 -18.46 -14.92
CA VAL A 365 -13.83 -18.58 -15.93
C VAL A 365 -13.13 -19.94 -15.91
N LEU A 366 -13.58 -20.88 -15.09
CA LEU A 366 -12.89 -22.17 -14.90
C LEU A 366 -12.78 -22.99 -16.18
N ALA A 367 -13.76 -22.88 -17.10
CA ALA A 367 -13.71 -23.57 -18.39
C ALA A 367 -12.75 -22.94 -19.41
N ARG A 368 -12.20 -21.76 -19.10
CA ARG A 368 -11.26 -20.98 -19.92
C ARG A 368 -9.81 -21.10 -19.44
N LEU A 369 -9.60 -21.63 -18.24
CA LEU A 369 -8.30 -21.95 -17.63
C LEU A 369 -7.86 -23.36 -18.01
#